data_AF-A0A3M1A8U3-F1
#
_entry.id   AF-A0A3M1A8U3-F1
#
_cell.length_a   1.000
_cell.length_b   1.000
_cell.length_c   1.000
_cell.angle_alpha   90.00
_cell.angle_beta   90.00
_cell.angle_gamma   90.00
#
_symmetry.space_group_name_H-M   'P 1'
#
loop_
_entity.id
_entity.type
_entity.pdbx_description
1 polymer ?
#
loop_
_entity_poly.entity_id
_entity_poly.type
_entity_poly.pdbx_seq_one_letter_code
_entity_poly.pdbx_strand_id
1 'polypeptide(L)'
;HFLMRAEAVVVFPGGFGTLDELFETLTLIQTGRMERVPVVLFGEGFWREIVNWEALAEAGTIAREDLELFRFVETADEAIAAIDGWEGAGERRRAVPGR
;
A
#
# COMPACT_ATOMS: atom_id res chain seq x y z
N HIS A 1 13.03 -12.03 -2.71
CA HIS A 1 12.35 -10.81 -3.17
C HIS A 1 12.78 -9.66 -2.28
N PHE A 2 13.16 -8.49 -2.83
CA PHE A 2 13.68 -7.38 -2.01
C PHE A 2 12.62 -6.84 -1.02
N LEU A 3 11.34 -6.91 -1.41
CA LEU A 3 10.20 -6.52 -0.57
C LEU A 3 10.19 -7.23 0.80
N MET A 4 10.62 -8.50 0.86
CA MET A 4 10.61 -9.28 2.10
C MET A 4 11.62 -8.78 3.17
N ARG A 5 12.45 -7.79 2.85
CA ARG A 5 13.42 -7.17 3.76
C ARG A 5 13.22 -5.66 3.90
N ALA A 6 12.23 -5.08 3.22
CA ALA A 6 11.96 -3.66 3.29
C ALA A 6 11.27 -3.34 4.63
N GLU A 7 11.70 -2.26 5.30
CA GLU A 7 11.03 -1.74 6.51
C GLU A 7 9.93 -0.74 6.14
N ALA A 8 9.97 -0.17 4.93
CA ALA A 8 8.95 0.68 4.32
C ALA A 8 9.08 0.64 2.79
N VAL A 9 8.00 0.94 2.08
CA VAL A 9 7.94 1.05 0.62
C VAL A 9 7.48 2.46 0.24
N VAL A 10 8.29 3.13 -0.56
CA VAL A 10 8.02 4.49 -1.05
C VAL A 10 7.89 4.42 -2.57
N VAL A 11 6.73 4.82 -3.09
CA VAL A 11 6.41 4.70 -4.52
C VAL A 11 6.14 6.08 -5.10
N PHE A 12 6.88 6.43 -6.15
CA PHE A 12 6.70 7.67 -6.91
C PHE A 12 5.87 7.41 -8.18
N PRO A 13 5.29 8.45 -8.81
CA PRO A 13 4.59 8.31 -10.09
C PRO A 13 5.43 7.57 -11.12
N GLY A 14 4.85 6.55 -11.74
CA GLY A 14 5.55 5.63 -12.63
C GLY A 14 4.63 4.85 -13.56
N GLY A 15 5.23 4.01 -14.40
CA GLY A 15 4.51 3.22 -15.40
C GLY A 15 4.21 1.79 -14.95
N PHE A 16 4.14 0.86 -15.92
CA PHE A 16 3.75 -0.53 -15.66
C PHE A 16 4.62 -1.25 -14.63
N GLY A 17 5.94 -1.08 -14.65
CA GLY A 17 6.81 -1.73 -13.66
C GLY A 17 6.54 -1.25 -12.23
N THR A 18 6.30 0.05 -12.05
CA THR A 18 5.96 0.63 -10.74
C THR A 18 4.60 0.14 -10.25
N LEU A 19 3.62 0.04 -11.15
CA LEU A 19 2.30 -0.50 -10.83
C LEU A 19 2.37 -1.98 -10.47
N ASP A 20 3.15 -2.78 -11.20
CA ASP A 20 3.35 -4.20 -10.93
C ASP A 20 3.91 -4.42 -9.52
N GLU A 21 5.01 -3.74 -9.18
CA GLU A 21 5.62 -3.83 -7.84
C GLU A 21 4.68 -3.32 -6.74
N LEU A 22 3.94 -2.23 -6.98
CA LEU A 22 2.96 -1.69 -6.03
C LEU A 22 1.85 -2.71 -5.74
N PHE A 23 1.20 -3.25 -6.78
CA PHE A 23 0.11 -4.20 -6.59
C PHE A 23 0.59 -5.54 -6.03
N GLU A 24 1.79 -5.99 -6.39
CA GLU A 24 2.40 -7.17 -5.78
C GLU A 24 2.61 -6.93 -4.26
N THR A 25 3.20 -5.78 -3.89
CA THR A 25 3.41 -5.40 -2.49
C THR A 25 2.09 -5.42 -1.71
N LEU A 26 1.08 -4.72 -2.21
CA LEU A 26 -0.24 -4.64 -1.57
C LEU A 26 -0.86 -6.05 -1.43
N THR A 27 -0.77 -6.88 -2.46
CA THR A 27 -1.30 -8.26 -2.44
C THR A 27 -0.57 -9.13 -1.41
N LEU A 28 0.75 -9.01 -1.29
CA LEU A 28 1.53 -9.78 -0.32
C LEU A 28 1.19 -9.42 1.12
N ILE A 29 1.00 -8.13 1.41
CA ILE A 29 0.54 -7.65 2.72
C ILE A 29 -0.91 -8.08 2.98
N GLN A 30 -1.80 -7.87 2.00
CA GLN A 30 -3.22 -8.21 2.09
C GLN A 30 -3.44 -9.68 2.43
N THR A 31 -2.66 -10.58 1.81
CA THR A 31 -2.75 -12.04 1.99
C THR A 31 -1.94 -12.57 3.17
N GLY A 32 -1.25 -11.71 3.92
CA GLY A 32 -0.41 -12.10 5.06
C GLY A 32 0.85 -12.87 4.69
N ARG A 33 1.22 -12.91 3.40
CA ARG A 33 2.46 -13.53 2.92
C ARG A 33 3.70 -12.70 3.25
N MET A 34 3.50 -11.40 3.49
CA MET A 34 4.50 -10.45 3.97
C MET A 34 3.98 -9.77 5.24
N GLU A 35 4.91 -9.34 6.10
CA GLU A 35 4.59 -8.44 7.21
C GLU A 35 4.09 -7.10 6.69
N ARG A 36 3.15 -6.49 7.40
CA ARG A 36 2.69 -5.15 7.06
C ARG A 36 3.85 -4.18 7.25
N VAL A 37 4.13 -3.42 6.21
CA VAL A 37 5.11 -2.33 6.23
C VAL A 37 4.40 -1.06 5.78
N PRO A 38 4.90 0.13 6.15
CA PRO A 38 4.44 1.38 5.57
C PRO A 38 4.55 1.35 4.04
N VAL A 39 3.45 1.68 3.37
CA VAL A 39 3.44 1.92 1.92
C VAL A 39 2.99 3.35 1.69
N VAL A 40 3.87 4.19 1.18
CA VAL A 40 3.58 5.60 0.92
C VAL A 40 3.68 5.90 -0.57
N LEU A 41 2.67 6.58 -1.09
CA LEU A 41 2.52 6.93 -2.50
C LEU A 41 2.69 8.44 -2.67
N PHE A 42 3.72 8.86 -3.38
CA PHE A 42 3.99 10.27 -3.66
C PHE A 42 3.09 10.82 -4.76
N GLY A 43 2.52 12.01 -4.55
CA GLY A 43 1.71 12.73 -5.53
C GLY A 43 0.32 12.13 -5.72
N GLU A 44 -0.59 12.38 -4.77
CA GLU A 44 -1.94 11.80 -4.72
C GLU A 44 -2.71 11.97 -6.04
N GLY A 45 -2.59 13.15 -6.66
CA GLY A 45 -3.29 13.49 -7.91
C GLY A 45 -3.03 12.48 -9.03
N PHE A 46 -1.77 12.08 -9.21
CA PHE A 46 -1.40 11.09 -10.23
C PHE A 46 -2.09 9.75 -10.01
N TRP A 47 -2.07 9.24 -8.77
CA TRP A 47 -2.63 7.93 -8.45
C TRP A 47 -4.14 7.88 -8.56
N ARG A 48 -4.84 8.96 -8.16
CA ARG A 48 -6.30 9.08 -8.31
C ARG A 48 -6.74 9.23 -9.76
N GLU A 49 -5.90 9.78 -10.62
CA GLU A 49 -6.18 9.86 -12.06
C GLU A 49 -6.15 8.48 -12.73
N ILE A 50 -5.25 7.58 -12.30
CA ILE A 50 -5.04 6.28 -12.96
C ILE A 50 -5.74 5.12 -12.27
N VAL A 51 -6.01 5.20 -10.96
CA VAL A 51 -6.64 4.14 -10.17
C VAL A 51 -7.75 4.71 -9.30
N ASN A 52 -8.95 4.17 -9.47
CA ASN A 52 -10.06 4.39 -8.55
C ASN A 52 -10.07 3.28 -7.49
N TRP A 53 -9.47 3.56 -6.34
CA TRP A 53 -9.28 2.59 -5.26
C TRP A 53 -10.61 2.21 -4.59
N GLU A 54 -11.51 3.17 -4.45
CA GLU A 54 -12.83 2.99 -3.86
C GLU A 54 -13.69 2.04 -4.70
N ALA A 55 -13.59 2.14 -6.04
CA ALA A 55 -14.26 1.23 -6.97
C ALA A 55 -13.80 -0.23 -6.83
N LEU A 56 -12.53 -0.47 -6.46
CA LEU A 56 -12.04 -1.84 -6.19
C LEU A 56 -12.73 -2.43 -4.96
N ALA A 57 -12.86 -1.64 -3.89
CA ALA A 57 -13.56 -2.05 -2.67
C ALA A 57 -15.07 -2.25 -2.94
N GLU A 58 -15.70 -1.36 -3.70
CA GLU A 58 -17.13 -1.47 -4.06
C GLU A 58 -17.43 -2.68 -4.95
N ALA A 59 -16.51 -3.03 -5.84
CA ALA A 59 -16.59 -4.25 -6.65
C ALA A 59 -16.32 -5.53 -5.84
N GLY A 60 -15.93 -5.43 -4.57
CA GLY A 60 -15.59 -6.56 -3.71
C GLY A 60 -14.30 -7.28 -4.11
N THR A 61 -13.42 -6.65 -4.89
CA THR A 61 -12.13 -7.24 -5.27
C THR A 61 -11.09 -7.10 -4.17
N ILE A 62 -11.24 -6.09 -3.31
CA ILE A 62 -10.53 -5.87 -2.04
C ILE A 62 -11.52 -5.52 -0.94
N ALA A 63 -11.12 -5.66 0.32
CA ALA A 63 -11.91 -5.18 1.45
C ALA A 63 -11.77 -3.66 1.62
N ARG A 64 -12.71 -3.00 2.31
CA ARG A 64 -12.63 -1.54 2.53
C ARG A 64 -11.41 -1.19 3.37
N GLU A 65 -11.06 -2.04 4.33
CA GLU A 65 -9.92 -1.91 5.21
C GLU A 65 -8.59 -2.05 4.46
N ASP A 66 -8.58 -2.63 3.25
CA ASP A 66 -7.37 -2.73 2.42
C ASP A 66 -6.93 -1.36 1.86
N LEU A 67 -7.82 -0.37 1.87
CA LEU A 67 -7.46 1.02 1.54
C LEU A 67 -6.55 1.66 2.59
N GLU A 68 -6.44 1.06 3.78
CA GLU A 68 -5.52 1.49 4.84
C GLU A 68 -4.11 0.89 4.68
N LEU A 69 -3.88 0.09 3.63
CA LEU A 69 -2.55 -0.51 3.37
C LEU A 69 -1.55 0.49 2.80
N PHE A 70 -2.00 1.65 2.33
CA PHE A 70 -1.14 2.71 1.82
C PHE A 70 -1.61 4.10 2.29
N ARG A 71 -0.74 5.10 2.20
CA ARG A 71 -1.06 6.52 2.44
C ARG A 71 -0.48 7.37 1.31
N PHE A 72 -1.18 8.44 0.94
CA PHE A 72 -0.65 9.44 0.02
C PHE A 72 0.18 10.48 0.77
N VAL A 73 1.23 10.99 0.12
CA VAL A 73 2.11 12.03 0.64
C VAL A 73 2.58 12.94 -0.49
N GLU A 74 2.85 14.21 -0.18
CA GLU A 74 3.35 15.20 -1.13
C GLU A 74 4.79 15.61 -0.84
N THR A 75 5.26 15.40 0.39
CA THR A 75 6.61 15.81 0.83
C THR A 75 7.37 14.69 1.52
N ALA A 76 8.70 14.83 1.58
CA ALA A 76 9.55 13.92 2.32
C ALA A 76 9.21 13.91 3.82
N ASP A 77 8.90 15.07 4.41
CA ASP A 77 8.54 15.17 5.82
C ASP A 77 7.23 14.44 6.11
N GLU A 78 6.24 14.54 5.22
CA GLU A 78 4.99 13.75 5.33
C GLU A 78 5.24 12.25 5.18
N ALA A 79 6.14 11.83 4.28
CA ALA A 79 6.52 10.43 4.14
C ALA A 79 7.14 9.89 5.43
N ILE A 80 8.09 10.61 6.04
CA ILE A 80 8.70 10.23 7.31
C ILE A 80 7.64 10.16 8.42
N ALA A 81 6.80 11.20 8.56
CA ALA A 81 5.74 11.21 9.58
C ALA A 81 4.75 10.05 9.39
N ALA A 82 4.39 9.71 8.15
CA ALA A 82 3.53 8.58 7.85
C ALA A 82 4.18 7.25 8.23
N ILE A 83 5.47 7.06 7.93
CA ILE A 83 6.26 5.87 8.26
C ILE A 83 6.38 5.71 9.78
N ASP A 84 6.75 6.76 10.51
CA ASP A 84 6.94 6.73 11.96
C ASP A 84 5.62 6.47 12.71
N GLY A 85 4.50 6.98 12.20
CA GLY A 85 3.15 6.81 12.75
C GLY A 85 2.37 5.64 12.15
N TRP A 86 3.04 4.61 11.62
CA TRP A 86 2.35 3.51 10.95
C TRP A 86 1.86 2.43 11.92
N GLU A 87 0.55 2.23 11.95
CA GLU A 87 -0.07 1.23 12.82
C GLU A 87 0.00 -0.18 12.24
N GLY A 88 0.34 -1.16 13.09
CA GLY A 88 0.44 -2.57 12.71
C GLY A 88 1.67 -2.93 11.87
N ALA A 89 2.71 -2.07 11.83
CA ALA A 89 3.97 -2.40 11.19
C ALA A 89 4.62 -3.63 11.84
N GLY A 90 5.13 -4.56 11.02
CA GLY A 90 5.71 -5.83 11.47
C GLY A 90 4.68 -6.92 11.78
N GLU A 91 3.38 -6.62 11.75
CA GLU A 91 2.34 -7.63 11.97
C GLU A 91 2.02 -8.41 10.69
N ARG A 92 1.77 -9.72 10.82
CA ARG A 92 1.21 -10.52 9.73
C ARG A 92 -0.28 -10.69 9.93
N ARG A 93 -1.02 -10.40 8.88
CA ARG A 93 -2.44 -10.63 8.82
C ARG A 93 -2.74 -12.13 8.83
N ARG A 94 -3.65 -12.57 9.72
CA ARG A 94 -3.99 -14.00 9.88
C ARG A 94 -5.14 -14.47 8.98
N ALA A 95 -6.00 -13.55 8.56
CA ALA A 95 -7.14 -13.81 7.68
C ALA A 95 -7.34 -12.62 6.75
N VAL A 96 -7.75 -12.88 5.51
CA VAL A 96 -8.04 -11.82 4.53
C VAL A 96 -9.43 -11.27 4.83
N PRO A 97 -9.60 -9.97 5.14
CA PRO A 97 -10.92 -9.39 5.42
C PRO A 97 -11.88 -9.58 4.24
N GLY A 98 -13.17 -9.74 4.54
CA GLY A 98 -14.20 -9.93 3.52
C GLY A 98 -14.18 -11.26 2.77
N ARG A 99 -13.36 -12.24 3.20
CA ARG A 99 -13.34 -13.62 2.69
C ARG A 99 -13.44 -14.65 3.80
#